data_AF-A0A090K7H0-F1
#
_entry.id   AF-A0A090K7H0-F1
#
_cell.length_a   1.000
_cell.length_b   1.000
_cell.length_c   1.000
_cell.angle_alpha   90.00
_cell.angle_beta   90.00
_cell.angle_gamma   90.00
#
_symmetry.space_group_name_H-M   'P 1'
#
loop_
_entity.id
_entity.type
_entity.pdbx_description
1 polymer ?
#
loop_
_entity_poly.entity_id
_entity_poly.type
_entity_poly.pdbx_seq_one_letter_code
_entity_poly.pdbx_strand_id
1 'polypeptide(L)'
;MNTQQRGFTLIELVIVIIILGILSATAVPRFLNLADDADIAVVEGTAGALKSAVNLAHSKWIIMGSATDRESNDNVQLYGSGPEGQIDFNTSGWPAQSYYYPDGKIITDNKEDCVSLWNTILNTGSDKIDETTTSEPFFVQYSQADPGVCVYKWSDNDKLYIRYDSNNGDVMTQP
;
A
#
# COMPACT_ATOMS: atom_id res chain seq x y z
N MET A 1 21.39 37.70 48.05
CA MET A 1 20.88 38.67 47.05
C MET A 1 19.50 38.18 46.64
N ASN A 2 18.45 38.90 46.99
CA ASN A 2 17.07 38.46 46.75
C ASN A 2 16.63 38.97 45.38
N THR A 3 16.62 38.10 44.37
CA THR A 3 16.15 38.42 43.03
C THR A 3 14.63 38.54 43.05
N GLN A 4 14.08 39.75 42.86
CA GLN A 4 12.65 39.93 42.72
C GLN A 4 12.15 39.21 41.46
N GLN A 5 11.33 38.17 41.63
CA GLN A 5 10.55 37.59 40.54
C GLN A 5 9.58 38.66 40.03
N ARG A 6 9.82 39.17 38.82
CA ARG A 6 8.84 39.98 38.09
C ARG A 6 7.73 39.05 37.62
N GLY A 7 6.52 39.23 38.13
CA GLY A 7 5.34 38.50 37.65
C GLY A 7 4.98 38.92 36.22
N PHE A 8 4.41 37.99 35.46
CA PHE A 8 3.89 38.22 34.11
C PHE A 8 2.71 39.21 34.17
N THR A 9 2.60 40.12 33.20
CA THR A 9 1.46 41.06 33.16
C THR A 9 0.24 40.44 32.48
N LEU A 10 -0.97 40.81 32.90
CA LEU A 10 -2.21 40.30 32.28
C LEU A 10 -2.29 40.66 30.79
N ILE A 11 -1.81 41.85 30.40
CA ILE A 11 -1.83 42.30 29.00
C ILE A 11 -0.89 41.46 28.12
N GLU A 12 0.24 41.04 28.66
CA GLU A 12 1.23 40.22 27.95
C GLU A 12 0.65 38.82 27.66
N LEU A 13 -0.08 38.24 28.62
CA LEU A 13 -0.80 37.00 28.40
C LEU A 13 -1.90 37.15 27.32
N VAL A 14 -2.66 38.25 27.37
CA VAL A 14 -3.76 38.51 26.41
C VAL A 14 -3.22 38.71 24.99
N ILE A 15 -2.13 39.44 24.81
CA ILE A 15 -1.53 39.64 23.49
C ILE A 15 -1.00 38.32 22.93
N VAL A 16 -0.40 37.46 23.76
CA VAL A 16 0.11 36.16 23.33
C VAL A 16 -1.02 35.27 22.79
N ILE A 17 -2.15 35.16 23.49
CA ILE A 17 -3.28 34.34 23.00
C ILE A 17 -3.89 34.91 21.72
N ILE A 18 -3.89 36.24 21.53
CA ILE A 18 -4.37 36.88 20.29
C ILE A 18 -3.44 36.53 19.12
N ILE A 19 -2.12 36.65 19.31
CA ILE A 19 -1.13 36.30 18.29
C ILE A 19 -1.23 34.82 17.93
N LEU A 20 -1.29 33.93 18.93
CA LEU A 20 -1.48 32.49 18.70
C LEU A 20 -2.81 32.19 17.99
N GLY A 21 -3.88 32.95 18.28
CA GLY A 21 -5.16 32.83 17.60
C GLY A 21 -5.09 33.15 16.11
N ILE A 22 -4.43 34.25 15.73
CA ILE A 22 -4.26 34.66 14.32
C ILE A 22 -3.37 33.66 13.56
N LEU A 23 -2.25 33.25 14.17
CA LEU A 23 -1.37 32.25 13.59
C LEU A 23 -2.08 30.91 13.38
N SER A 24 -2.87 30.46 14.36
CA SER A 24 -3.62 29.21 14.27
C SER A 24 -4.71 29.26 13.19
N ALA A 25 -5.44 30.37 13.08
CA ALA A 25 -6.50 30.53 12.08
C ALA A 25 -6.00 30.42 10.63
N THR A 26 -4.75 30.81 10.37
CA THR A 26 -4.14 30.73 9.03
C THR A 26 -3.35 29.45 8.80
N ALA A 27 -2.72 28.88 9.83
CA ALA A 27 -1.89 27.68 9.70
C ALA A 27 -2.71 26.39 9.62
N VAL A 28 -3.80 26.26 10.38
CA VAL A 28 -4.59 25.01 10.48
C VAL A 28 -5.15 24.55 9.14
N PRO A 29 -5.84 25.40 8.32
CA PRO A 29 -6.41 24.95 7.05
C PRO A 29 -5.34 24.47 6.06
N ARG A 30 -4.17 25.13 6.05
CA ARG A 30 -3.05 24.75 5.18
C ARG A 30 -2.42 23.43 5.61
N PHE A 31 -2.30 23.21 6.92
CA PHE A 31 -1.76 21.98 7.47
C PHE A 31 -2.63 20.76 7.11
N LEU A 32 -3.96 20.90 7.15
CA LEU A 32 -4.88 19.82 6.76
C LEU A 32 -4.74 19.46 5.27
N ASN A 33 -4.73 20.44 4.37
CA ASN A 33 -4.54 20.17 2.94
C ASN A 33 -3.19 19.48 2.64
N LEU A 34 -2.13 19.87 3.35
CA LEU A 34 -0.81 19.25 3.19
C LEU A 34 -0.79 17.79 3.67
N ALA A 35 -1.60 17.43 4.67
CA ALA A 35 -1.74 16.05 5.11
C ALA A 35 -2.46 15.21 4.04
N ASP A 36 -3.57 15.71 3.50
CA ASP A 36 -4.33 15.03 2.44
C ASP A 36 -3.45 14.84 1.17
N ASP A 37 -2.73 15.88 0.75
CA ASP A 37 -1.80 15.79 -0.39
C ASP A 37 -0.65 14.80 -0.14
N ALA A 38 -0.18 14.68 1.10
CA ALA A 38 0.85 13.72 1.47
C ALA A 38 0.35 12.28 1.38
N ASP A 39 -0.87 12.01 1.87
CA ASP A 39 -1.48 10.69 1.78
C ASP A 39 -1.68 10.25 0.31
N ILE A 40 -2.18 11.16 -0.53
CA ILE A 40 -2.31 10.91 -1.98
C ILE A 40 -0.95 10.58 -2.60
N ALA A 41 0.09 11.36 -2.29
CA ALA A 41 1.43 11.14 -2.83
C ALA A 41 2.03 9.79 -2.40
N VAL A 42 1.78 9.33 -1.18
CA VAL A 42 2.20 8.01 -0.70
C VAL A 42 1.49 6.92 -1.48
N VAL A 43 0.16 7.00 -1.60
CA VAL A 43 -0.65 6.00 -2.33
C VAL A 43 -0.25 5.92 -3.81
N GLU A 44 -0.05 7.07 -4.47
CA GLU A 44 0.41 7.12 -5.87
C GLU A 44 1.84 6.57 -6.03
N GLY A 45 2.74 6.90 -5.10
CA GLY A 45 4.11 6.39 -5.09
C GLY A 45 4.15 4.87 -4.96
N THR A 46 3.40 4.33 -4.02
CA THR A 46 3.30 2.88 -3.78
C THR A 46 2.63 2.16 -4.95
N ALA A 47 1.59 2.76 -5.56
CA ALA A 47 0.98 2.21 -6.77
C ALA A 47 1.95 2.17 -7.95
N GLY A 48 2.78 3.21 -8.13
CA GLY A 48 3.83 3.23 -9.13
C GLY A 48 4.89 2.14 -8.91
N ALA A 49 5.26 1.89 -7.66
CA ALA A 49 6.13 0.78 -7.29
C ALA A 49 5.48 -0.57 -7.60
N LEU A 50 4.22 -0.77 -7.21
CA LEU A 50 3.47 -2.00 -7.48
C LEU A 50 3.38 -2.26 -8.98
N LYS A 51 2.98 -1.25 -9.76
CA LYS A 51 2.92 -1.31 -11.22
C LYS A 51 4.26 -1.73 -11.84
N SER A 52 5.36 -1.16 -11.36
CA SER A 52 6.69 -1.50 -11.87
C SER A 52 7.06 -2.94 -11.54
N ALA A 53 6.76 -3.38 -10.31
CA ALA A 53 7.10 -4.70 -9.83
C ALA A 53 6.26 -5.82 -10.49
N VAL A 54 4.95 -5.62 -10.69
CA VAL A 54 4.11 -6.60 -11.43
C VAL A 54 4.51 -6.70 -12.90
N ASN A 55 4.92 -5.61 -13.54
CA ASN A 55 5.44 -5.64 -14.91
C ASN A 55 6.79 -6.36 -15.01
N LEU A 56 7.66 -6.21 -14.00
CA LEU A 56 8.92 -6.96 -13.93
C LEU A 56 8.66 -8.45 -13.73
N ALA A 57 7.71 -8.82 -12.86
CA ALA A 57 7.27 -10.19 -12.67
C ALA A 57 6.70 -10.77 -13.97
N HIS A 58 5.85 -10.03 -14.68
CA HIS A 58 5.34 -10.45 -15.99
C HIS A 58 6.47 -10.66 -17.01
N SER A 59 7.48 -9.78 -17.02
CA SER A 59 8.66 -9.95 -17.87
C SER A 59 9.43 -11.23 -17.55
N LYS A 60 9.53 -11.62 -16.28
CA LYS A 60 10.12 -12.88 -15.84
C LYS A 60 9.34 -14.08 -16.40
N TRP A 61 8.02 -14.04 -16.35
CA TRP A 61 7.16 -15.08 -16.94
C TRP A 61 7.37 -15.20 -18.47
N ILE A 62 7.46 -14.07 -19.18
CA ILE A 62 7.77 -14.08 -20.62
C ILE A 62 9.11 -14.76 -20.90
N ILE A 63 10.16 -14.41 -20.14
CA ILE A 63 11.50 -14.98 -20.28
C ILE A 63 11.50 -16.50 -20.01
N MET A 64 10.65 -16.98 -19.12
CA MET A 64 10.47 -18.39 -18.82
C MET A 64 9.73 -19.16 -19.92
N GLY A 65 9.27 -18.48 -20.98
CA GLY A 65 8.65 -19.10 -22.14
C GLY A 65 7.13 -18.88 -22.21
N SER A 66 6.57 -17.99 -21.39
CA SER A 66 5.13 -17.70 -21.40
C SER A 66 4.28 -18.95 -21.16
N ALA A 67 4.68 -19.74 -20.17
CA ALA A 67 4.05 -21.03 -19.90
C ALA A 67 2.58 -20.85 -19.51
N THR A 68 1.72 -21.73 -20.03
CA THR A 68 0.29 -21.74 -19.72
C THR A 68 -0.09 -22.86 -18.77
N ASP A 69 0.83 -23.79 -18.51
CA ASP A 69 0.67 -24.85 -17.51
C ASP A 69 0.91 -24.32 -16.09
N ARG A 70 0.22 -24.93 -15.13
CA ARG A 70 0.34 -24.56 -13.72
C ARG A 70 1.76 -24.79 -13.20
N GLU A 71 2.36 -25.94 -13.50
CA GLU A 71 3.63 -26.37 -12.91
C GLU A 71 4.79 -25.39 -13.18
N SER A 72 4.85 -24.83 -14.38
CA SER A 72 5.87 -23.84 -14.75
C SER A 72 5.62 -22.45 -14.17
N ASN A 73 4.39 -22.17 -13.76
CA ASN A 73 3.94 -20.88 -13.22
C ASN A 73 3.80 -20.88 -11.70
N ASP A 74 3.99 -22.02 -11.05
CA ASP A 74 3.85 -22.24 -9.61
C ASP A 74 5.21 -22.04 -8.92
N ASN A 75 5.23 -21.28 -7.83
CA ASN A 75 6.39 -20.97 -6.99
C ASN A 75 7.59 -20.40 -7.77
N VAL A 76 7.35 -19.49 -8.71
CA VAL A 76 8.41 -18.89 -9.52
C VAL A 76 9.24 -17.92 -8.69
N GLN A 77 10.55 -18.15 -8.63
CA GLN A 77 11.46 -17.28 -7.88
C GLN A 77 11.68 -15.93 -8.60
N LEU A 78 11.27 -14.83 -7.94
CA LEU A 78 11.56 -13.46 -8.35
C LEU A 78 12.87 -12.93 -7.76
N TYR A 79 13.11 -13.17 -6.47
CA TYR A 79 14.30 -12.73 -5.74
C TYR A 79 14.61 -13.69 -4.60
N GLY A 80 15.80 -13.60 -4.01
CA GLY A 80 16.16 -14.46 -2.88
C GLY A 80 16.32 -15.92 -3.31
N SER A 81 16.23 -16.83 -2.33
CA SER A 81 16.36 -18.27 -2.57
C SER A 81 15.41 -19.11 -1.71
N GLY A 82 14.62 -18.48 -0.85
CA GLY A 82 13.58 -19.15 -0.09
C GLY A 82 12.17 -18.80 -0.60
N PRO A 83 11.14 -19.33 0.09
CA PRO A 83 9.74 -19.14 -0.25
C PRO A 83 9.30 -17.67 -0.26
N GLU A 84 10.00 -16.80 0.46
CA GLU A 84 9.67 -15.37 0.58
C GLU A 84 9.72 -14.59 -0.73
N GLY A 85 10.39 -15.12 -1.76
CA GLY A 85 10.48 -14.50 -3.08
C GLY A 85 9.88 -15.33 -4.20
N GLN A 86 9.05 -16.32 -3.86
CA GLN A 86 8.33 -17.15 -4.82
C GLN A 86 6.95 -16.56 -5.07
N ILE A 87 6.51 -16.56 -6.33
CA ILE A 87 5.17 -16.10 -6.70
C ILE A 87 4.56 -16.97 -7.78
N ASP A 88 3.24 -17.03 -7.79
CA ASP A 88 2.48 -17.78 -8.77
C ASP A 88 1.93 -16.86 -9.85
N PHE A 89 2.09 -17.28 -11.10
CA PHE A 89 1.56 -16.59 -12.28
C PHE A 89 0.29 -17.25 -12.77
N ASN A 90 -0.74 -16.46 -13.06
CA ASN A 90 -1.91 -16.98 -13.75
C ASN A 90 -1.60 -17.32 -15.21
N THR A 91 -2.57 -17.89 -15.93
CA THR A 91 -2.38 -18.27 -17.35
C THR A 91 -2.13 -17.08 -18.29
N SER A 92 -2.43 -15.86 -17.86
CA SER A 92 -2.13 -14.63 -18.59
C SER A 92 -0.73 -14.08 -18.28
N GLY A 93 0.02 -14.74 -17.39
CA GLY A 93 1.38 -14.38 -17.03
C GLY A 93 1.48 -13.25 -16.00
N TRP A 94 0.40 -12.93 -15.31
CA TRP A 94 0.39 -11.90 -14.28
C TRP A 94 0.48 -12.53 -12.89
N PRO A 95 1.22 -11.91 -11.95
CA PRO A 95 1.32 -12.44 -10.60
C PRO A 95 -0.07 -12.44 -9.94
N ALA A 96 -0.43 -13.53 -9.29
CA ALA A 96 -1.79 -13.73 -8.75
C ALA A 96 -1.81 -14.04 -7.25
N GLN A 97 -0.87 -14.84 -6.75
CA GLN A 97 -0.78 -15.21 -5.34
C GLN A 97 0.64 -15.70 -5.02
N SER A 98 0.96 -15.88 -3.73
CA SER A 98 2.19 -16.50 -3.25
C SER A 98 1.81 -17.41 -2.07
N TYR A 99 1.17 -18.53 -2.34
CA TYR A 99 0.58 -19.39 -1.31
C TYR A 99 1.29 -20.74 -1.18
N TYR A 100 1.43 -21.21 0.07
CA TYR A 100 2.18 -22.43 0.39
C TYR A 100 1.44 -23.72 0.00
N TYR A 101 0.10 -23.68 -0.09
CA TYR A 101 -0.68 -24.84 -0.48
C TYR A 101 -1.04 -24.80 -1.97
N PRO A 102 -0.91 -25.92 -2.68
CA PRO A 102 -1.22 -25.97 -4.10
C PRO A 102 -2.71 -25.73 -4.33
N ASP A 103 -3.04 -24.56 -4.87
CA ASP A 103 -4.38 -24.24 -5.35
C ASP A 103 -4.69 -25.03 -6.64
N GLY A 104 -5.93 -25.49 -6.83
CA GLY A 104 -6.36 -26.06 -8.10
C GLY A 104 -6.27 -25.06 -9.26
N LYS A 105 -6.29 -23.75 -8.98
CA LYS A 105 -6.19 -22.70 -9.99
C LYS A 105 -5.38 -21.50 -9.46
N ILE A 106 -4.37 -21.06 -10.21
CA ILE A 106 -3.63 -19.85 -9.87
C ILE A 106 -4.46 -18.62 -10.26
N ILE A 107 -5.24 -18.13 -9.32
CA ILE A 107 -5.97 -16.86 -9.39
C ILE A 107 -5.84 -16.12 -8.05
N THR A 108 -6.22 -14.84 -8.05
CA THR A 108 -6.43 -14.07 -6.83
C THR A 108 -7.91 -14.16 -6.46
N ASP A 109 -8.29 -14.99 -5.50
CA ASP A 109 -9.71 -15.26 -5.20
C ASP A 109 -10.14 -15.11 -3.74
N ASN A 110 -9.21 -14.69 -2.89
CA ASN A 110 -9.43 -14.43 -1.48
C ASN A 110 -8.52 -13.29 -0.97
N LYS A 111 -8.61 -12.98 0.33
CA LYS A 111 -7.82 -11.88 0.91
C LYS A 111 -6.34 -12.26 1.06
N GLU A 112 -6.10 -13.52 1.39
CA GLU A 112 -4.81 -14.13 1.64
C GLU A 112 -3.93 -14.09 0.38
N ASP A 113 -4.51 -14.28 -0.80
CA ASP A 113 -3.85 -14.12 -2.09
C ASP A 113 -3.39 -12.67 -2.30
N CYS A 114 -4.26 -11.70 -2.01
CA CYS A 114 -3.92 -10.29 -2.15
C CYS A 114 -2.82 -9.86 -1.16
N VAL A 115 -2.88 -10.35 0.08
CA VAL A 115 -1.86 -10.11 1.11
C VAL A 115 -0.52 -10.72 0.69
N SER A 116 -0.52 -11.99 0.28
CA SER A 116 0.69 -12.68 -0.15
C SER A 116 1.30 -12.04 -1.40
N LEU A 117 0.46 -11.69 -2.39
CA LEU A 117 0.90 -11.00 -3.60
C LEU A 117 1.59 -9.68 -3.25
N TRP A 118 0.98 -8.84 -2.42
CA TRP A 118 1.54 -7.55 -2.05
C TRP A 118 2.89 -7.72 -1.34
N ASN A 119 2.92 -8.57 -0.32
CA ASN A 119 4.11 -8.80 0.49
C ASN A 119 5.27 -9.37 -0.31
N THR A 120 4.99 -10.24 -1.28
CA THR A 120 6.01 -10.79 -2.18
C THR A 120 6.41 -9.79 -3.25
N ILE A 121 5.49 -9.10 -3.92
CA ILE A 121 5.83 -8.20 -5.03
C ILE A 121 6.57 -6.95 -4.56
N LEU A 122 6.13 -6.33 -3.46
CA LEU A 122 6.69 -5.05 -3.02
C LEU A 122 7.89 -5.23 -2.10
N ASN A 123 7.95 -6.29 -1.27
CA ASN A 123 9.05 -6.62 -0.34
C ASN A 123 9.81 -5.41 0.26
N THR A 124 9.12 -4.30 0.51
CA THR A 124 9.64 -3.15 1.22
C THR A 124 9.33 -3.38 2.68
N GLY A 125 10.36 -3.47 3.53
CA GLY A 125 10.20 -3.88 4.93
C GLY A 125 9.27 -2.99 5.79
N SER A 126 8.84 -1.83 5.28
CA SER A 126 7.91 -0.88 5.93
C SER A 126 6.46 -1.00 5.48
N ASP A 127 6.18 -1.70 4.37
CA ASP A 127 4.86 -1.63 3.73
C ASP A 127 4.21 -3.02 3.69
N LYS A 128 4.61 -3.93 4.58
CA LYS A 128 3.93 -5.22 4.68
C LYS A 128 2.48 -4.98 5.07
N ILE A 129 1.61 -5.81 4.53
CA ILE A 129 0.20 -5.81 4.90
C ILE A 129 -0.15 -7.14 5.54
N ASP A 130 -1.14 -7.11 6.41
CA ASP A 130 -1.77 -8.30 6.94
C ASP A 130 -3.26 -8.31 6.60
N GLU A 131 -3.95 -9.39 6.97
CA GLU A 131 -5.40 -9.51 6.77
C GLU A 131 -6.21 -8.63 7.73
N THR A 132 -5.55 -8.04 8.73
CA THR A 132 -6.15 -7.27 9.81
C THR A 132 -6.06 -5.77 9.54
N THR A 133 -7.03 -5.00 10.01
CA THR A 133 -7.15 -3.58 9.67
C THR A 133 -6.41 -2.67 10.64
N THR A 134 -5.53 -3.19 11.50
CA THR A 134 -5.24 -2.53 12.79
C THR A 134 -3.84 -1.98 12.96
N SER A 135 -2.87 -2.25 12.08
CA SER A 135 -1.49 -1.82 12.32
C SER A 135 -0.66 -1.44 11.09
N GLU A 136 -1.15 -1.70 9.89
CA GLU A 136 -0.41 -1.45 8.65
C GLU A 136 -0.99 -0.27 7.86
N PRO A 137 -0.16 0.42 7.05
CA PRO A 137 -0.60 1.61 6.29
C PRO A 137 -1.63 1.27 5.21
N PHE A 138 -1.64 0.03 4.73
CA PHE A 138 -2.63 -0.49 3.79
C PHE A 138 -3.32 -1.73 4.35
N PHE A 139 -4.61 -1.89 4.03
CA PHE A 139 -5.35 -3.13 4.31
C PHE A 139 -6.08 -3.64 3.06
N VAL A 140 -6.29 -4.95 3.00
CA VAL A 140 -6.94 -5.60 1.85
C VAL A 140 -8.46 -5.55 1.95
N GLN A 141 -9.08 -5.05 0.90
CA GLN A 141 -10.48 -5.29 0.59
C GLN A 141 -10.58 -6.18 -0.67
N TYR A 142 -11.18 -7.35 -0.50
CA TYR A 142 -11.44 -8.28 -1.59
C TYR A 142 -12.95 -8.50 -1.76
N SER A 143 -13.39 -8.70 -3.00
CA SER A 143 -14.78 -8.96 -3.37
C SER A 143 -14.88 -10.20 -4.24
N GLN A 144 -15.62 -11.21 -3.80
CA GLN A 144 -15.88 -12.41 -4.60
C GLN A 144 -16.67 -12.14 -5.90
N ALA A 145 -17.26 -10.94 -6.04
CA ALA A 145 -17.91 -10.53 -7.28
C ALA A 145 -16.91 -10.23 -8.41
N ASP A 146 -15.66 -9.89 -8.08
CA ASP A 146 -14.61 -9.49 -9.01
C ASP A 146 -13.33 -10.32 -8.77
N PRO A 147 -13.34 -11.64 -9.10
CA PRO A 147 -12.16 -12.48 -8.91
C PRO A 147 -10.99 -11.98 -9.78
N GLY A 148 -9.77 -12.11 -9.25
CA GLY A 148 -8.56 -11.57 -9.86
C GLY A 148 -8.27 -10.12 -9.48
N VAL A 149 -9.10 -9.47 -8.66
CA VAL A 149 -8.93 -8.06 -8.31
C VAL A 149 -8.59 -7.88 -6.83
N CYS A 150 -7.45 -7.26 -6.55
CA CYS A 150 -7.08 -6.81 -5.21
C CYS A 150 -7.30 -5.32 -5.06
N VAL A 151 -7.92 -4.90 -3.95
CA VAL A 151 -8.02 -3.49 -3.57
C VAL A 151 -7.29 -3.30 -2.25
N TYR A 152 -6.24 -2.49 -2.28
CA TYR A 152 -5.43 -2.11 -1.11
C TYR A 152 -5.83 -0.70 -0.70
N LYS A 153 -6.48 -0.57 0.45
CA LYS A 153 -6.99 0.72 0.96
C LYS A 153 -6.02 1.35 1.94
N TRP A 154 -5.88 2.66 1.87
CA TRP A 154 -5.12 3.44 2.84
C TRP A 154 -5.84 3.48 4.20
N SER A 155 -5.12 3.23 5.28
CA SER A 155 -5.69 3.09 6.62
C SER A 155 -6.24 4.41 7.18
N ASP A 156 -5.63 5.55 6.87
CA ASP A 156 -6.09 6.86 7.37
C ASP A 156 -7.23 7.46 6.53
N ASN A 157 -7.42 6.97 5.29
CA ASN A 157 -8.48 7.41 4.39
C ASN A 157 -8.88 6.29 3.42
N ASP A 158 -10.00 5.61 3.72
CA ASP A 158 -10.48 4.44 2.99
C ASP A 158 -10.97 4.72 1.56
N LYS A 159 -11.03 5.99 1.16
CA LYS A 159 -11.29 6.44 -0.21
C LYS A 159 -10.06 6.37 -1.09
N LEU A 160 -8.86 6.51 -0.50
CA LEU A 160 -7.60 6.33 -1.20
C LEU A 160 -7.29 4.84 -1.28
N TYR A 161 -7.16 4.33 -2.50
CA TYR A 161 -6.85 2.93 -2.69
C TYR A 161 -6.05 2.66 -3.95
N ILE A 162 -5.37 1.52 -3.96
CA ILE A 162 -4.67 0.94 -5.09
C ILE A 162 -5.46 -0.30 -5.50
N ARG A 163 -5.89 -0.34 -6.76
CA ARG A 163 -6.52 -1.53 -7.35
C ARG A 163 -5.53 -2.18 -8.30
N TYR A 164 -5.31 -3.47 -8.08
CA TYR A 164 -4.56 -4.34 -8.97
C TYR A 164 -5.49 -5.40 -9.56
N ASP A 165 -5.46 -5.55 -10.88
CA ASP A 165 -6.22 -6.55 -11.61
C ASP A 165 -5.28 -7.60 -12.21
N SER A 166 -5.18 -8.76 -11.56
CA SER A 166 -4.29 -9.83 -12.01
C SER A 166 -4.73 -10.42 -13.35
N ASN A 167 -5.96 -10.19 -13.83
CA ASN A 167 -6.38 -10.71 -15.14
C ASN A 167 -5.65 -10.02 -16.30
N ASN A 168 -5.21 -8.78 -16.12
CA ASN A 168 -4.62 -7.95 -17.18
C ASN A 168 -3.38 -7.14 -16.76
N GLY A 169 -2.99 -7.19 -15.48
CA GLY A 169 -1.82 -6.48 -14.97
C GLY A 169 -2.05 -5.00 -14.67
N ASP A 170 -3.29 -4.52 -14.76
CA ASP A 170 -3.58 -3.11 -14.54
C ASP A 170 -3.44 -2.72 -13.07
N VAL A 171 -2.80 -1.58 -12.85
CA VAL A 171 -2.65 -0.97 -11.52
C VAL A 171 -3.13 0.47 -11.64
N MET A 172 -4.19 0.77 -10.89
CA MET A 172 -4.82 2.08 -10.83
C MET A 172 -4.95 2.55 -9.39
N THR A 173 -4.88 3.86 -9.20
CA THR A 173 -5.24 4.51 -7.95
C THR A 173 -6.58 5.19 -8.10
N GLN A 174 -7.28 5.38 -6.99
CA GLN A 174 -8.36 6.35 -6.93
C GLN A 174 -8.13 7.28 -5.72
N PRO A 175 -8.19 8.60 -5.93
CA PRO A 175 -8.35 9.55 -4.84
C PRO A 175 -9.78 9.59 -4.28
#